data_AF-A0A2V7B386-F1
#
_entry.id   AF-A0A2V7B386-F1
#
_cell.length_a   1.000
_cell.length_b   1.000
_cell.length_c   1.000
_cell.angle_alpha   90.00
_cell.angle_beta   90.00
_cell.angle_gamma   90.00
#
_symmetry.space_group_name_H-M   'P 1'
#
loop_
_entity.id
_entity.type
_entity.pdbx_description
1 polymer ?
#
loop_
_entity_poly.entity_id
_entity_poly.type
_entity_poly.pdbx_seq_one_letter_code
_entity_poly.pdbx_strand_id
1 'polypeptide(L)'
;MATKPVECRARVVAVRRLVAEVLEADLDMLEPAELPFDAGQWVSVPFGPKTVRAYSIASTPGSPRRLTLCADVAPGGPGSRWFRELAPGAEVGFKGPLGGFVFSRADRRRPLFVAEEIGIVPIRSILTDLYDGGFGRPAALVYWGRDPGWLAYDAQFRSLARRYPGFAYHPVVASAAGAWTDGASGLAEVVGRRVQDVTGLVAYVAGGEAMIHRIRDVLVARGLPRKAVKWEKFW
;
A
#
# COMPACT_ATOMS: atom_id res chain seq x y z
N MET A 1 -17.61 1.78 12.46
CA MET A 1 -18.58 2.27 11.44
C MET A 1 -17.75 2.95 10.36
N ALA A 2 -18.04 2.74 9.08
CA ALA A 2 -17.27 3.40 8.02
C ALA A 2 -17.46 4.92 8.09
N THR A 3 -16.38 5.67 8.23
CA THR A 3 -16.39 7.14 8.21
C THR A 3 -16.91 7.60 6.85
N LYS A 4 -17.95 8.45 6.84
CA LYS A 4 -18.43 9.04 5.57
C LYS A 4 -17.33 9.93 4.99
N PRO A 5 -17.04 9.87 3.68
CA PRO A 5 -16.06 10.75 3.08
C PRO A 5 -16.50 12.21 3.19
N VAL A 6 -15.59 13.07 3.64
CA VAL A 6 -15.79 14.52 3.77
C VAL A 6 -14.80 15.29 2.88
N GLU A 7 -15.18 16.49 2.48
CA GLU A 7 -14.24 17.41 1.84
C GLU A 7 -13.20 17.86 2.88
N CYS A 8 -11.95 17.87 2.45
CA CYS A 8 -10.79 18.12 3.29
C CYS A 8 -9.88 19.18 2.66
N ARG A 9 -9.24 19.97 3.51
CA ARG A 9 -8.11 20.83 3.18
C ARG A 9 -6.94 20.47 4.09
N ALA A 10 -5.75 20.39 3.53
CA ALA A 10 -4.52 20.17 4.26
C ALA A 10 -3.39 21.05 3.71
N ARG A 11 -2.35 21.27 4.52
CA ARG A 11 -1.13 21.97 4.12
C ARG A 11 0.00 20.98 3.92
N VAL A 12 0.71 21.09 2.80
CA VAL A 12 1.93 20.33 2.55
C VAL A 12 3.01 20.81 3.52
N VAL A 13 3.55 19.87 4.30
CA VAL A 13 4.65 20.11 5.24
C VAL A 13 5.98 19.76 4.61
N ALA A 14 6.04 18.63 3.91
CA ALA A 14 7.25 18.14 3.26
C ALA A 14 6.89 17.31 2.03
N VAL A 15 7.79 17.32 1.04
CA VAL A 15 7.74 16.41 -0.11
C VAL A 15 9.11 15.78 -0.26
N ARG A 16 9.15 14.46 -0.38
CA ARG A 16 10.40 13.69 -0.49
C ARG A 16 10.30 12.61 -1.55
N ARG A 17 11.42 12.35 -2.20
CA ARG A 17 11.57 11.21 -3.11
C ARG A 17 11.94 9.97 -2.31
N LEU A 18 11.13 8.92 -2.41
CA LEU A 18 11.41 7.63 -1.76
C LEU A 18 12.29 6.75 -2.65
N VAL A 19 11.90 6.63 -3.91
CA VAL A 19 12.62 5.93 -4.98
C VAL A 19 12.48 6.72 -6.29
N ALA A 20 13.13 6.28 -7.36
CA ALA A 20 13.28 7.02 -8.62
C ALA A 20 12.04 7.83 -9.03
N GLU A 21 10.87 7.21 -9.17
CA GLU A 21 9.63 7.91 -9.55
C GLU A 21 8.53 7.86 -8.48
N VAL A 22 8.88 7.60 -7.22
CA VAL A 22 7.90 7.59 -6.12
C VAL A 22 8.17 8.75 -5.18
N LEU A 23 7.16 9.61 -5.06
CA LEU A 23 7.16 10.76 -4.18
C LEU A 23 6.22 10.53 -3.00
N GLU A 24 6.59 11.08 -1.85
CA GLU A 24 5.80 11.09 -0.64
C GLU A 24 5.61 12.54 -0.17
N ALA A 25 4.39 12.89 0.23
CA ALA A 25 4.03 14.21 0.73
C ALA A 25 3.40 14.08 2.13
N ASP A 26 4.00 14.74 3.11
CA ASP A 26 3.44 14.88 4.45
C ASP A 26 2.53 16.11 4.48
N LEU A 27 1.34 15.94 5.03
CA LEU A 27 0.26 16.91 5.07
C LEU A 27 -0.22 17.12 6.51
N ASP A 28 -0.38 18.37 6.93
CA ASP A 28 -1.09 18.74 8.14
C ASP A 28 -2.54 19.11 7.80
N MET A 29 -3.49 18.46 8.46
CA MET A 29 -4.92 18.72 8.26
C MET A 29 -5.30 20.14 8.70
N LEU A 30 -6.00 20.87 7.83
CA LEU A 30 -6.54 22.19 8.12
C LEU A 30 -8.04 22.10 8.43
N GLU A 31 -8.82 21.51 7.53
CA GLU A 31 -10.27 21.40 7.65
C GLU A 31 -10.77 20.07 7.08
N PRO A 32 -11.50 19.24 7.85
CA PRO A 32 -11.50 19.25 9.31
C PRO A 32 -10.07 19.14 9.88
N ALA A 33 -9.86 19.58 11.12
CA ALA A 33 -8.54 19.52 11.77
C ALA A 33 -8.00 18.09 11.95
N GLU A 34 -8.87 17.09 11.80
CA GLU A 34 -8.55 15.67 11.88
C GLU A 34 -9.33 14.91 10.80
N LEU A 35 -8.67 13.94 10.17
CA LEU A 35 -9.31 12.95 9.32
C LEU A 35 -9.19 11.57 9.96
N PRO A 36 -10.23 11.05 10.62
CA PRO A 36 -10.24 9.66 11.06
C PRO A 36 -10.35 8.72 9.84
N PHE A 37 -9.45 7.75 9.74
CA PHE A 37 -9.43 6.74 8.68
C PHE A 37 -8.99 5.37 9.22
N ASP A 38 -9.17 4.32 8.43
CA ASP A 38 -8.62 2.99 8.69
C ASP A 38 -7.37 2.77 7.82
N ALA A 39 -6.35 2.11 8.38
CA ALA A 39 -5.11 1.83 7.66
C ALA A 39 -5.38 1.06 6.35
N GLY A 40 -4.81 1.55 5.24
CA GLY A 40 -5.05 1.04 3.89
C GLY A 40 -6.09 1.82 3.07
N GLN A 41 -6.73 2.84 3.64
CA GLN A 41 -7.60 3.76 2.90
C GLN A 41 -6.84 4.80 2.06
N TRP A 42 -7.56 5.47 1.17
CA TRP A 42 -7.05 6.46 0.22
C TRP A 42 -7.92 7.73 0.21
N VAL A 43 -7.42 8.79 -0.42
CA VAL A 43 -8.15 10.07 -0.64
C VAL A 43 -8.31 10.35 -2.13
N SER A 44 -9.40 11.00 -2.53
CA SER A 44 -9.61 11.47 -3.90
C SER A 44 -9.23 12.93 -4.06
N VAL A 45 -8.30 13.22 -4.98
CA VAL A 45 -7.92 14.59 -5.35
C VAL A 45 -8.52 14.93 -6.73
N PRO A 46 -9.26 16.04 -6.87
CA PRO A 46 -9.81 16.47 -8.16
C PRO A 46 -8.78 17.23 -9.01
N PHE A 47 -8.77 16.96 -10.32
CA PHE A 47 -7.95 17.59 -11.36
C PHE A 47 -8.84 18.22 -12.45
N GLY A 48 -9.91 18.90 -12.00
CA GLY A 48 -10.95 19.46 -12.85
C GLY A 48 -12.28 18.69 -12.78
N PRO A 49 -13.32 19.13 -13.51
CA PRO A 49 -14.69 18.67 -13.31
C PRO A 49 -14.94 17.19 -13.59
N LYS A 50 -14.08 16.55 -14.40
CA LYS A 50 -14.25 15.17 -14.88
C LYS A 50 -13.07 14.27 -14.53
N THR A 51 -12.12 14.73 -13.72
CA THR A 51 -10.89 14.00 -13.46
C THR A 51 -10.60 14.00 -11.97
N VAL A 52 -10.51 12.81 -11.39
CA VAL A 52 -10.09 12.59 -10.02
C VAL A 52 -8.97 11.55 -10.01
N ARG A 53 -8.07 11.60 -9.03
CA ARG A 53 -7.13 10.51 -8.74
C ARG A 53 -7.22 10.09 -7.29
N ALA A 54 -7.06 8.79 -7.07
CA ALA A 54 -6.92 8.22 -5.75
C ALA A 54 -5.44 8.26 -5.35
N TYR A 55 -5.17 8.65 -4.10
CA TYR A 55 -3.85 8.56 -3.48
C TYR A 55 -3.99 7.82 -2.17
N SER A 56 -3.34 6.66 -2.05
CA SER A 56 -3.35 5.87 -0.82
C SER A 56 -2.64 6.62 0.31
N ILE A 57 -3.19 6.53 1.50
CA ILE A 57 -2.62 7.11 2.70
C ILE A 57 -1.53 6.15 3.19
N ALA A 58 -0.28 6.60 3.15
CA ALA A 58 0.88 5.86 3.65
C ALA A 58 0.94 5.88 5.18
N SER A 59 0.56 7.00 5.81
CA SER A 59 0.61 7.16 7.28
C SER A 59 -0.39 6.25 8.00
N THR A 60 -0.22 6.12 9.30
CA THR A 60 -1.10 5.34 10.19
C THR A 60 -2.26 6.19 10.70
N PRO A 61 -3.41 5.58 11.04
CA PRO A 61 -4.55 6.29 11.61
C PRO A 61 -4.32 6.81 13.04
N GLY A 62 -3.23 6.39 13.72
CA GLY A 62 -2.86 6.88 15.05
C GLY A 62 -2.51 8.37 15.15
N SER A 63 -2.43 9.09 14.02
CA SER A 63 -2.22 10.55 13.99
C SER A 63 -3.15 11.20 12.96
N PRO A 64 -4.46 11.34 13.26
CA PRO A 64 -5.46 11.80 12.28
C PRO A 64 -5.28 13.27 11.86
N ARG A 65 -4.41 14.03 12.53
CA ARG A 65 -4.02 15.40 12.15
C ARG A 65 -2.98 15.43 11.02
N ARG A 66 -2.33 14.30 10.73
CA ARG A 66 -1.26 14.20 9.75
C ARG A 66 -1.48 13.06 8.77
N LEU A 67 -1.46 13.39 7.50
CA LEU A 67 -1.55 12.40 6.42
C LEU A 67 -0.24 12.38 5.65
N THR A 68 0.18 11.19 5.28
CA THR A 68 1.27 11.02 4.33
C THR A 68 0.69 10.39 3.08
N LEU A 69 0.75 11.08 1.94
CA LEU A 69 0.35 10.54 0.65
C LEU A 69 1.59 10.07 -0.10
N CYS A 70 1.46 9.00 -0.89
CA CYS A 70 2.55 8.49 -1.69
C CYS A 70 2.05 8.12 -3.10
N ALA A 71 2.82 8.46 -4.12
CA ALA A 71 2.42 8.29 -5.52
C ALA A 71 3.61 7.91 -6.40
N ASP A 72 3.36 7.00 -7.35
CA ASP A 72 4.21 6.84 -8.54
C ASP A 72 3.87 7.95 -9.54
N VAL A 73 4.87 8.76 -9.86
CA VAL A 73 4.74 9.88 -10.80
C VAL A 73 5.21 9.53 -12.21
N ALA A 74 5.78 8.35 -12.44
CA ALA A 74 6.26 7.90 -13.75
C ALA A 74 5.23 8.09 -14.89
N PRO A 75 3.91 7.85 -14.70
CA PRO A 75 2.93 7.99 -15.78
C PRO A 75 2.81 9.41 -16.39
N GLY A 76 3.29 10.44 -15.68
CA GLY A 76 3.36 11.81 -16.23
C GLY A 76 2.02 12.50 -16.48
N GLY A 77 0.90 11.88 -16.09
CA GLY A 77 -0.45 12.44 -16.23
C GLY A 77 -0.73 13.62 -15.26
N PRO A 78 -1.96 14.19 -15.28
CA PRO A 78 -2.31 15.34 -14.44
C PRO A 78 -2.01 15.16 -12.96
N GLY A 79 -2.36 13.99 -12.39
CA GLY A 79 -2.06 13.69 -10.99
C GLY A 79 -0.57 13.54 -10.71
N SER A 80 0.20 12.96 -11.65
CA SER A 80 1.65 12.85 -11.51
C SER A 80 2.35 14.21 -11.57
N ARG A 81 1.89 15.12 -12.45
CA ARG A 81 2.42 16.49 -12.54
C ARG A 81 2.10 17.29 -11.29
N TRP A 82 0.85 17.25 -10.85
CA TRP A 82 0.44 17.89 -9.59
C TRP A 82 1.27 17.41 -8.41
N PHE A 83 1.48 16.10 -8.26
CA PHE A 83 2.26 15.57 -7.14
C PHE A 83 3.73 16.05 -7.20
N ARG A 84 4.32 16.13 -8.40
CA ARG A 84 5.68 16.68 -8.59
C ARG A 84 5.78 18.16 -8.26
N GLU A 85 4.70 18.92 -8.42
CA GLU A 85 4.63 20.36 -8.16
C GLU A 85 4.31 20.70 -6.70
N LEU A 86 3.94 19.71 -5.88
CA LEU A 86 3.72 19.93 -4.45
C LEU A 86 4.98 20.47 -3.78
N ALA A 87 4.81 21.53 -3.00
CA ALA A 87 5.87 22.16 -2.23
C ALA A 87 5.37 22.50 -0.82
N PRO A 88 6.27 22.52 0.18
CA PRO A 88 5.93 22.96 1.53
C PRO A 88 5.18 24.30 1.53
N GLY A 89 4.12 24.39 2.33
CA GLY A 89 3.25 25.57 2.42
C GLY A 89 2.05 25.56 1.47
N ALA A 90 2.05 24.74 0.41
CA ALA A 90 0.91 24.63 -0.49
C ALA A 90 -0.32 24.03 0.23
N GLU A 91 -1.52 24.51 -0.11
CA GLU A 91 -2.77 23.92 0.36
C GLU A 91 -3.33 22.94 -0.68
N VAL A 92 -3.79 21.79 -0.21
CA VAL A 92 -4.36 20.73 -1.04
C VAL A 92 -5.79 20.44 -0.61
N GLY A 93 -6.69 20.37 -1.59
CA GLY A 93 -8.08 19.95 -1.40
C GLY A 93 -8.28 18.51 -1.86
N PHE A 94 -8.96 17.70 -1.06
CA PHE A 94 -9.28 16.31 -1.39
C PHE A 94 -10.52 15.85 -0.62
N LYS A 95 -11.03 14.67 -0.96
CA LYS A 95 -12.13 14.02 -0.24
C LYS A 95 -11.69 12.67 0.31
N GLY A 96 -12.09 12.36 1.54
CA GLY A 96 -11.72 11.10 2.18
C GLY A 96 -12.30 10.92 3.59
N PRO A 97 -11.98 9.80 4.24
CA PRO A 97 -11.26 8.67 3.64
C PRO A 97 -12.17 7.85 2.72
N LEU A 98 -11.58 7.13 1.78
CA LEU A 98 -12.23 6.24 0.82
C LEU A 98 -11.50 4.89 0.78
N GLY A 99 -12.15 3.86 0.26
CA GLY A 99 -11.56 2.53 0.09
C GLY A 99 -11.91 1.54 1.22
N GLY A 100 -11.83 0.26 0.89
CA GLY A 100 -12.16 -0.86 1.78
C GLY A 100 -11.04 -1.89 1.91
N PHE A 101 -9.83 -1.58 1.43
CA PHE A 101 -8.65 -2.42 1.57
C PHE A 101 -8.04 -2.24 2.96
N VAL A 102 -8.78 -2.67 3.99
CA VAL A 102 -8.44 -2.48 5.40
C VAL A 102 -8.29 -3.82 6.11
N PHE A 103 -7.38 -3.89 7.07
CA PHE A 103 -7.18 -5.08 7.90
C PHE A 103 -7.64 -4.82 9.34
N SER A 104 -8.55 -5.65 9.84
CA SER A 104 -9.00 -5.58 11.23
C SER A 104 -8.12 -6.45 12.13
N ARG A 105 -7.62 -5.88 13.23
CA ARG A 105 -6.89 -6.65 14.25
C ARG A 105 -7.73 -7.77 14.88
N ALA A 106 -9.06 -7.67 14.83
CA ALA A 106 -9.98 -8.71 15.30
C ALA A 106 -10.03 -9.92 14.36
N ASP A 107 -9.59 -9.79 13.10
CA ASP A 107 -9.47 -10.92 12.20
C ASP A 107 -8.38 -11.86 12.71
N ARG A 108 -8.76 -13.09 13.09
CA ARG A 108 -7.86 -14.09 13.69
C ARG A 108 -6.98 -14.81 12.67
N ARG A 109 -7.27 -14.64 11.37
CA ARG A 109 -6.48 -15.25 10.28
C ARG A 109 -5.07 -14.68 10.22
N ARG A 110 -4.15 -15.48 9.69
CA ARG A 110 -2.77 -15.11 9.39
C ARG A 110 -2.76 -14.25 8.12
N PRO A 111 -2.33 -12.98 8.17
CA PRO A 111 -2.29 -12.14 6.98
C PRO A 111 -1.06 -12.42 6.10
N LEU A 112 -1.30 -12.53 4.81
CA LEU A 112 -0.31 -12.47 3.75
C LEU A 112 -0.53 -11.18 2.95
N PHE A 113 0.47 -10.33 2.91
CA PHE A 113 0.49 -9.13 2.09
C PHE A 113 1.30 -9.39 0.82
N VAL A 114 0.77 -8.99 -0.32
CA VAL A 114 1.46 -9.08 -1.60
C VAL A 114 1.36 -7.71 -2.28
N ALA A 115 2.51 -7.14 -2.59
CA ALA A 115 2.62 -5.81 -3.16
C ALA A 115 3.41 -5.85 -4.46
N GLU A 116 2.95 -5.12 -5.48
CA GLU A 116 3.71 -4.79 -6.67
C GLU A 116 3.93 -3.27 -6.69
N GLU A 117 5.19 -2.84 -6.74
CA GLU A 117 5.61 -1.42 -6.81
C GLU A 117 4.79 -0.51 -5.86
N ILE A 118 4.02 0.45 -6.40
CA ILE A 118 3.27 1.44 -5.60
C ILE A 118 2.12 0.83 -4.79
N GLY A 119 1.71 -0.41 -5.10
CA GLY A 119 0.78 -1.18 -4.27
C GLY A 119 1.27 -1.39 -2.83
N ILE A 120 2.54 -1.13 -2.54
CA ILE A 120 3.08 -1.15 -1.19
C ILE A 120 2.48 -0.08 -0.26
N VAL A 121 1.97 1.04 -0.78
CA VAL A 121 1.54 2.18 0.04
C VAL A 121 0.42 1.84 1.04
N PRO A 122 -0.73 1.28 0.64
CA PRO A 122 -1.77 0.90 1.59
C PRO A 122 -1.29 -0.21 2.54
N ILE A 123 -0.44 -1.12 2.07
CA ILE A 123 0.14 -2.21 2.87
C ILE A 123 1.11 -1.65 3.93
N ARG A 124 1.88 -0.61 3.61
CA ARG A 124 2.76 0.10 4.54
C ARG A 124 1.96 0.73 5.67
N SER A 125 0.82 1.36 5.36
CA SER A 125 -0.10 1.90 6.36
C SER A 125 -0.62 0.79 7.29
N ILE A 126 -1.12 -0.32 6.72
CA ILE A 126 -1.63 -1.47 7.47
C ILE A 126 -0.55 -2.08 8.37
N LEU A 127 0.62 -2.40 7.83
CA LEU A 127 1.70 -3.03 8.58
C LEU A 127 2.20 -2.11 9.70
N THR A 128 2.40 -0.82 9.43
CA THR A 128 2.85 0.12 10.46
C THR A 128 1.81 0.20 11.58
N ASP A 129 0.53 0.36 11.26
CA ASP A 129 -0.55 0.39 12.25
C ASP A 129 -0.58 -0.89 13.09
N LEU A 130 -0.51 -2.07 12.45
CA LEU A 130 -0.53 -3.35 13.13
C LEU A 130 0.59 -3.46 14.17
N TYR A 131 1.84 -3.17 13.78
CA TYR A 131 2.98 -3.37 14.66
C TYR A 131 3.15 -2.27 15.71
N ASP A 132 2.77 -1.02 15.43
CA ASP A 132 2.63 0.03 16.45
C ASP A 132 1.56 -0.37 17.49
N GLY A 133 0.57 -1.12 17.04
CA GLY A 133 -0.47 -1.74 17.84
C GLY A 133 -0.12 -2.99 18.63
N GLY A 134 1.14 -3.45 18.59
CA GLY A 134 1.58 -4.66 19.28
C GLY A 134 1.13 -5.97 18.60
N PHE A 135 0.92 -5.97 17.27
CA PHE A 135 0.60 -7.20 16.54
C PHE A 135 1.74 -8.23 16.65
N GLY A 136 1.49 -9.32 17.39
CA GLY A 136 2.47 -10.39 17.65
C GLY A 136 2.24 -11.68 16.88
N ARG A 137 1.26 -11.71 15.96
CA ARG A 137 0.92 -12.93 15.20
C ARG A 137 1.79 -13.07 13.96
N PRO A 138 1.96 -14.29 13.42
CA PRO A 138 2.66 -14.48 12.15
C PRO A 138 2.03 -13.66 11.03
N ALA A 139 2.86 -13.00 10.23
CA ALA A 139 2.45 -12.28 9.03
C ALA A 139 3.58 -12.33 7.99
N ALA A 140 3.23 -12.23 6.71
CA ALA A 140 4.23 -12.19 5.64
C ALA A 140 3.96 -11.06 4.66
N LEU A 141 5.01 -10.47 4.13
CA LEU A 141 4.99 -9.52 3.02
C LEU A 141 5.85 -10.07 1.88
N VAL A 142 5.25 -10.29 0.71
CA VAL A 142 5.96 -10.52 -0.55
C VAL A 142 5.84 -9.26 -1.40
N TYR A 143 6.96 -8.60 -1.67
CA TYR A 143 6.96 -7.28 -2.32
C TYR A 143 7.87 -7.28 -3.52
N TRP A 144 7.34 -6.92 -4.69
CA TRP A 144 8.11 -6.82 -5.92
C TRP A 144 8.41 -5.37 -6.33
N GLY A 145 9.63 -5.15 -6.80
CA GLY A 145 10.04 -3.96 -7.56
C GLY A 145 10.95 -4.37 -8.72
N ARG A 146 11.02 -3.58 -9.79
CA ARG A 146 11.82 -3.94 -10.99
C ARG A 146 13.31 -4.15 -10.70
N ASP A 147 13.86 -3.36 -9.78
CA ASP A 147 15.21 -3.48 -9.25
C ASP A 147 15.22 -3.07 -7.76
N PRO A 148 16.32 -3.28 -7.01
CA PRO A 148 16.36 -2.95 -5.58
C PRO A 148 16.03 -1.47 -5.27
N GLY A 149 16.33 -0.57 -6.19
CA GLY A 149 16.03 0.85 -6.09
C GLY A 149 14.55 1.20 -6.25
N TRP A 150 13.68 0.25 -6.56
CA TRP A 150 12.21 0.43 -6.64
C TRP A 150 11.44 -0.10 -5.43
N LEU A 151 12.13 -0.69 -4.45
CA LEU A 151 11.50 -1.19 -3.24
C LEU A 151 11.31 -0.05 -2.23
N ALA A 152 10.23 0.73 -2.38
CA ALA A 152 9.88 1.77 -1.42
C ALA A 152 9.69 1.19 -0.01
N TYR A 153 10.25 1.87 0.99
CA TYR A 153 10.25 1.45 2.40
C TYR A 153 10.98 0.12 2.70
N ASP A 154 11.83 -0.39 1.80
CA ASP A 154 12.57 -1.66 2.01
C ASP A 154 13.30 -1.71 3.36
N ALA A 155 14.02 -0.65 3.72
CA ALA A 155 14.72 -0.55 5.01
C ALA A 155 13.77 -0.67 6.21
N GLN A 156 12.57 -0.10 6.12
CA GLN A 156 11.53 -0.19 7.15
C GLN A 156 11.09 -1.65 7.34
N PHE A 157 10.75 -2.36 6.25
CA PHE A 157 10.29 -3.75 6.32
C PHE A 157 11.39 -4.72 6.75
N ARG A 158 12.64 -4.49 6.33
CA ARG A 158 13.79 -5.26 6.86
C ARG A 158 13.98 -5.04 8.35
N SER A 159 13.85 -3.80 8.82
CA SER A 159 13.94 -3.50 10.25
C SER A 159 12.79 -4.16 11.02
N LEU A 160 11.60 -4.16 10.46
CA LEU A 160 10.43 -4.81 11.04
C LEU A 160 10.64 -6.32 11.18
N ALA A 161 11.14 -6.98 10.13
CA ALA A 161 11.43 -8.42 10.14
C ALA A 161 12.53 -8.80 11.15
N ARG A 162 13.52 -7.92 11.37
CA ARG A 162 14.53 -8.12 12.43
C ARG A 162 13.94 -7.98 13.84
N ARG A 163 13.00 -7.05 14.04
CA ARG A 163 12.40 -6.77 15.34
C ARG A 163 11.34 -7.81 15.73
N TYR A 164 10.61 -8.34 14.76
CA TYR A 164 9.50 -9.28 14.99
C TYR A 164 9.75 -10.60 14.26
N PRO A 165 10.22 -11.66 14.95
CA PRO A 165 10.50 -12.96 14.33
C PRO A 165 9.29 -13.62 13.64
N GLY A 166 8.06 -13.23 14.02
CA GLY A 166 6.84 -13.67 13.35
C GLY A 166 6.54 -12.97 12.03
N PHE A 167 7.26 -11.90 11.69
CA PHE A 167 7.10 -11.17 10.42
C PHE A 167 8.12 -11.63 9.39
N ALA A 168 7.64 -12.23 8.29
CA ALA A 168 8.48 -12.60 7.16
C ALA A 168 8.42 -11.53 6.06
N TYR A 169 9.55 -10.94 5.71
CA TYR A 169 9.66 -10.03 4.57
C TYR A 169 10.41 -10.70 3.41
N HIS A 170 9.81 -10.67 2.22
CA HIS A 170 10.31 -11.28 1.00
C HIS A 170 10.33 -10.26 -0.14
N PRO A 171 11.38 -9.41 -0.21
CA PRO A 171 11.60 -8.56 -1.37
C PRO A 171 11.93 -9.41 -2.60
N VAL A 172 11.35 -9.07 -3.73
CA VAL A 172 11.51 -9.73 -5.02
C VAL A 172 11.88 -8.66 -6.04
N VAL A 173 12.90 -8.93 -6.85
CA VAL A 173 13.30 -8.06 -7.95
C VAL A 173 13.37 -8.84 -9.26
N ALA A 174 13.35 -8.15 -10.40
CA ALA A 174 13.52 -8.80 -11.69
C ALA A 174 14.86 -9.54 -11.74
N SER A 175 14.86 -10.76 -12.30
CA SER A 175 16.08 -11.54 -12.44
C SER A 175 16.71 -11.27 -13.81
N ALA A 176 17.95 -10.75 -13.82
CA ALA A 176 18.74 -10.61 -15.04
C ALA A 176 19.04 -11.96 -15.71
N ALA A 177 18.97 -13.07 -14.95
CA ALA A 177 19.18 -14.44 -15.43
C ALA A 177 17.88 -15.12 -15.93
N GLY A 178 16.77 -14.38 -16.07
CA GLY A 178 15.62 -14.80 -16.89
C GLY A 178 14.54 -15.64 -16.20
N ALA A 179 14.60 -15.89 -14.89
CA ALA A 179 13.57 -16.69 -14.22
C ALA A 179 12.19 -15.98 -14.20
N TRP A 180 12.18 -14.64 -14.07
CA TRP A 180 10.99 -13.79 -14.24
C TRP A 180 11.41 -12.35 -14.54
N THR A 181 10.78 -11.76 -15.56
CA THR A 181 11.04 -10.39 -16.03
C THR A 181 9.98 -9.39 -15.56
N ASP A 182 8.83 -9.87 -15.06
CA ASP A 182 7.72 -9.04 -14.57
C ASP A 182 7.30 -9.39 -13.13
N GLY A 183 6.58 -8.44 -12.50
CA GLY A 183 6.11 -8.56 -11.12
C GLY A 183 5.10 -9.67 -10.92
N ALA A 184 4.19 -9.87 -11.88
CA ALA A 184 3.17 -10.90 -11.81
C ALA A 184 3.79 -12.31 -11.70
N SER A 185 4.75 -12.64 -12.55
CA SER A 185 5.40 -13.94 -12.59
C SER A 185 6.30 -14.15 -11.37
N GLY A 186 7.12 -13.16 -11.02
CA GLY A 186 8.01 -13.24 -9.86
C GLY A 186 7.27 -13.38 -8.54
N LEU A 187 6.22 -12.59 -8.33
CA LEU A 187 5.37 -12.69 -7.14
C LEU A 187 4.63 -14.02 -7.09
N ALA A 188 4.05 -14.48 -8.21
CA ALA A 188 3.32 -15.75 -8.27
C ALA A 188 4.21 -16.94 -7.93
N GLU A 189 5.45 -16.93 -8.41
CA GLU A 189 6.42 -17.97 -8.08
C GLU A 189 6.81 -17.94 -6.60
N VAL A 190 7.16 -16.78 -6.06
CA VAL A 190 7.55 -16.66 -4.66
C VAL A 190 6.39 -17.01 -3.73
N VAL A 191 5.18 -16.52 -4.01
CA VAL A 191 3.97 -16.91 -3.28
C VAL A 191 3.73 -18.42 -3.40
N GLY A 192 3.87 -18.98 -4.60
CA GLY A 192 3.68 -20.42 -4.83
C GLY A 192 4.68 -21.31 -4.08
N ARG A 193 5.94 -20.86 -3.94
CA ARG A 193 6.98 -21.57 -3.18
C ARG A 193 6.82 -21.39 -1.66
N ARG A 194 6.37 -20.23 -1.20
CA ARG A 194 6.34 -19.90 0.24
C ARG A 194 5.01 -20.22 0.92
N VAL A 195 3.90 -20.21 0.19
CA VAL A 195 2.57 -20.48 0.72
C VAL A 195 2.17 -21.91 0.35
N GLN A 196 2.53 -22.86 1.22
CA GLN A 196 2.15 -24.27 1.08
C GLN A 196 0.82 -24.59 1.77
N ASP A 197 0.53 -23.90 2.88
CA ASP A 197 -0.71 -24.03 3.64
C ASP A 197 -1.48 -22.70 3.69
N VAL A 198 -2.74 -22.77 3.25
CA VAL A 198 -3.69 -21.65 3.21
C VAL A 198 -4.69 -21.70 4.37
N THR A 199 -4.58 -22.68 5.27
CA THR A 199 -5.46 -22.83 6.43
C THR A 199 -5.34 -21.62 7.35
N GLY A 200 -6.48 -20.98 7.63
CA GLY A 200 -6.54 -19.76 8.43
C GLY A 200 -5.82 -18.57 7.81
N LEU A 201 -5.56 -18.56 6.49
CA LEU A 201 -4.90 -17.47 5.78
C LEU A 201 -5.92 -16.41 5.30
N VAL A 202 -5.50 -15.15 5.27
CA VAL A 202 -6.17 -14.08 4.53
C VAL A 202 -5.12 -13.31 3.74
N ALA A 203 -5.36 -13.10 2.45
CA ALA A 203 -4.42 -12.43 1.56
C ALA A 203 -4.90 -11.00 1.25
N TYR A 204 -3.98 -10.06 1.26
CA TYR A 204 -4.15 -8.65 0.91
C TYR A 204 -3.20 -8.33 -0.22
N VAL A 205 -3.74 -8.17 -1.44
CA VAL A 205 -2.97 -8.07 -2.68
C VAL A 205 -3.19 -6.70 -3.32
N ALA A 206 -2.13 -5.89 -3.40
CA ALA A 206 -2.20 -4.56 -4.00
C ALA A 206 -1.23 -4.45 -5.17
N GLY A 207 -1.75 -4.14 -6.36
CA GLY A 207 -0.89 -3.93 -7.52
C GLY A 207 -1.60 -3.81 -8.86
N GLY A 208 -0.92 -4.21 -9.94
CA GLY A 208 -1.49 -4.25 -11.28
C GLY A 208 -2.49 -5.39 -11.46
N GLU A 209 -3.44 -5.24 -12.39
CA GLU A 209 -4.54 -6.19 -12.59
C GLU A 209 -4.06 -7.61 -12.89
N ALA A 210 -3.08 -7.76 -13.77
CA ALA A 210 -2.51 -9.05 -14.15
C ALA A 210 -1.88 -9.76 -12.94
N MET A 211 -1.15 -9.02 -12.09
CA MET A 211 -0.55 -9.54 -10.87
C MET A 211 -1.63 -9.99 -9.88
N ILE A 212 -2.64 -9.15 -9.62
CA ILE A 212 -3.74 -9.47 -8.70
C ILE A 212 -4.43 -10.77 -9.11
N HIS A 213 -4.79 -10.90 -10.40
CA HIS A 213 -5.43 -12.10 -10.92
C HIS A 213 -4.56 -13.33 -10.75
N ARG A 214 -3.27 -13.23 -11.08
CA ARG A 214 -2.34 -14.35 -10.98
C ARG A 214 -2.13 -14.82 -9.54
N ILE A 215 -1.95 -13.91 -8.59
CA ILE A 215 -1.82 -14.24 -7.16
C ILE A 215 -3.10 -14.89 -6.63
N ARG A 216 -4.26 -14.35 -7.01
CA ARG A 216 -5.55 -14.93 -6.64
C ARG A 216 -5.65 -16.37 -7.15
N ASP A 217 -5.30 -16.63 -8.40
CA ASP A 217 -5.39 -17.97 -8.99
C ASP A 217 -4.42 -18.96 -8.32
N VAL A 218 -3.19 -18.54 -8.03
CA VAL A 218 -2.19 -19.32 -7.26
C VAL A 218 -2.70 -19.74 -5.89
N LEU A 219 -3.34 -18.83 -5.15
CA LEU A 219 -3.85 -19.09 -3.80
C LEU A 219 -5.16 -19.90 -3.81
N VAL A 220 -6.05 -19.64 -4.77
CA VAL A 220 -7.31 -20.37 -4.92
C VAL A 220 -7.07 -21.81 -5.36
N ALA A 221 -6.10 -22.05 -6.24
CA ALA A 221 -5.68 -23.40 -6.63
C ALA A 221 -5.17 -24.23 -5.44
N ARG A 222 -4.73 -23.57 -4.35
CA ARG A 222 -4.32 -24.21 -3.08
C ARG A 222 -5.47 -24.34 -2.07
N GLY A 223 -6.69 -23.98 -2.45
CA GLY A 223 -7.88 -24.09 -1.60
C GLY A 223 -8.24 -22.83 -0.81
N LEU A 224 -7.55 -21.70 -1.00
CA LEU A 224 -7.94 -20.46 -0.33
C LEU A 224 -9.28 -19.96 -0.91
N PRO A 225 -10.32 -19.71 -0.08
CA PRO A 225 -11.57 -19.18 -0.59
C PRO A 225 -11.37 -17.81 -1.26
N ARG A 226 -11.98 -17.59 -2.43
CA ARG A 226 -11.84 -16.31 -3.18
C ARG A 226 -12.10 -15.07 -2.31
N LYS A 227 -13.07 -15.13 -1.39
CA LYS A 227 -13.42 -14.04 -0.46
C LYS A 227 -12.34 -13.69 0.56
N ALA A 228 -11.39 -14.60 0.78
CA ALA A 228 -10.22 -14.41 1.65
C ALA A 228 -9.04 -13.75 0.91
N VAL A 229 -9.15 -13.52 -0.40
CA VAL A 229 -8.23 -12.65 -1.15
C VAL A 229 -8.87 -11.27 -1.27
N LYS A 230 -8.41 -10.34 -0.44
CA LYS A 230 -8.73 -8.91 -0.54
C LYS A 230 -7.73 -8.27 -1.49
N TRP A 231 -8.19 -7.34 -2.31
CA TRP A 231 -7.31 -6.72 -3.30
C TRP A 231 -7.66 -5.26 -3.55
N GLU A 232 -6.64 -4.51 -3.97
CA GLU A 232 -6.75 -3.13 -4.44
C GLU A 232 -5.90 -2.98 -5.71
N LYS A 233 -6.47 -2.33 -6.72
CA LYS A 233 -5.80 -2.08 -8.01
C LYS A 233 -5.35 -0.63 -8.08
N PHE A 234 -4.10 -0.39 -8.46
CA PHE A 234 -3.61 0.95 -8.81
C PHE A 234 -3.75 1.21 -10.31
N TRP A 235 -3.71 2.49 -10.70
CA TRP A 235 -3.96 2.97 -12.07
C TRP A 235 -2.93 4.00 -12.51
#